data_AF-A0A2D4F5S8-F1
#
_entry.id   AF-A0A2D4F5S8-F1
#
_cell.length_a   1.000
_cell.length_b   1.000
_cell.length_c   1.000
_cell.angle_alpha   90.00
_cell.angle_beta   90.00
_cell.angle_gamma   90.00
#
_symmetry.space_group_name_H-M   'P 1'
#
loop_
_entity.id
_entity.type
_entity.pdbx_description
1 polymer ?
#
loop_
_entity_poly.entity_id
_entity_poly.type
_entity_poly.pdbx_seq_one_letter_code
_entity_poly.pdbx_strand_id
1 'polypeptide(L)'
;VATEAQVPFLAIAGSEFVEVIGGLGAARVRSLFREARACAPCIVYIDEIDAVGKRRSTNMSGFSNTEEEQTLNQLLVEMDGMGTTDHVIVLASTNRADILDNALMRPGRLDRHIFIDLPTLQERREIFEQHLKGLKLSQPGSFYSQRLAE
;
A
#
# COMPACT_ATOMS: atom_id res chain seq x y z
N VAL A 1 -10.93 -8.24 -3.83
CA VAL A 1 -10.24 -8.85 -2.66
C VAL A 1 -11.05 -8.75 -1.37
N ALA A 2 -11.07 -7.65 -0.61
CA ALA A 2 -11.73 -7.65 0.70
C ALA A 2 -13.26 -7.84 0.64
N THR A 3 -13.92 -7.18 -0.32
CA THR A 3 -15.36 -7.34 -0.57
C THR A 3 -15.75 -8.77 -0.97
N GLU A 4 -14.84 -9.47 -1.66
CA GLU A 4 -15.06 -10.87 -2.09
C GLU A 4 -14.70 -11.86 -0.98
N ALA A 5 -13.71 -11.53 -0.14
CA ALA A 5 -13.29 -12.33 1.00
C ALA A 5 -14.19 -12.14 2.23
N GLN A 6 -15.09 -11.15 2.24
CA GLN A 6 -16.01 -10.85 3.35
C GLN A 6 -15.29 -10.67 4.71
N VAL A 7 -14.10 -10.08 4.68
CA VAL A 7 -13.30 -9.76 5.87
C VAL A 7 -13.18 -8.25 6.05
N PRO A 8 -13.02 -7.76 7.29
CA PRO A 8 -12.72 -6.35 7.55
C PRO A 8 -11.51 -5.86 6.73
N PHE A 9 -11.63 -4.63 6.23
CA PHE A 9 -10.60 -3.95 5.45
C PHE A 9 -10.21 -2.65 6.14
N LEU A 10 -9.02 -2.63 6.73
CA LEU A 10 -8.46 -1.46 7.39
C LEU A 10 -7.52 -0.76 6.41
N ALA A 11 -7.94 0.39 5.88
CA ALA A 11 -7.17 1.15 4.90
C ALA A 11 -6.63 2.44 5.52
N ILE A 12 -5.37 2.75 5.24
CA ILE A 12 -4.69 3.97 5.69
C ILE A 12 -3.70 4.45 4.64
N ALA A 13 -3.56 5.76 4.46
CA ALA A 13 -2.50 6.31 3.63
C ALA A 13 -1.20 6.43 4.43
N GLY A 14 -0.05 6.13 3.81
CA GLY A 14 1.25 6.17 4.46
C GLY A 14 1.62 7.56 4.97
N SER A 15 1.13 8.61 4.31
CA SER A 15 1.27 10.00 4.74
C SER A 15 0.59 10.28 6.09
N GLU A 16 -0.40 9.49 6.51
CA GLU A 16 -1.06 9.64 7.82
C GLU A 16 -0.19 9.24 9.00
N PHE A 17 0.96 8.58 8.76
CA PHE A 17 1.94 8.33 9.81
C PHE A 17 3.06 9.37 9.84
N VAL A 18 3.05 10.35 8.94
CA VAL A 18 3.99 11.47 8.93
C VAL A 18 3.35 12.63 9.69
N GLU A 19 3.85 12.92 10.88
CA GLU A 19 3.36 14.03 11.69
C GLU A 19 4.48 15.04 11.94
N VAL A 20 4.13 16.18 12.53
CA VAL A 20 5.08 17.19 13.00
C VAL A 20 5.45 16.94 14.47
N ILE A 21 4.62 16.16 15.16
CA ILE A 21 4.76 15.85 16.58
C ILE A 21 5.39 14.47 16.71
N GLY A 22 6.66 14.46 17.11
CA GLY A 22 7.46 13.24 17.25
C GLY A 22 6.74 12.14 18.04
N GLY A 23 6.70 10.94 17.45
CA GLY A 23 6.15 9.73 18.06
C GLY A 23 4.66 9.50 17.83
N LEU A 24 3.92 10.44 17.23
CA LEU A 24 2.52 10.24 16.88
C LEU A 24 2.38 9.20 15.75
N GLY A 25 3.24 9.23 14.72
CA GLY A 25 3.28 8.20 13.68
C GLY A 25 3.47 6.78 14.23
N ALA A 26 4.45 6.58 15.12
CA ALA A 26 4.68 5.30 15.78
C ALA A 26 3.51 4.85 16.68
N ALA A 27 2.80 5.79 17.32
CA ALA A 27 1.59 5.45 18.07
C ALA A 27 0.44 4.99 17.16
N ARG A 28 0.25 5.65 16.02
CA ARG A 28 -0.75 5.26 15.01
C ARG A 28 -0.48 3.87 14.44
N VAL A 29 0.79 3.55 14.12
CA VAL A 29 1.19 2.21 13.68
C VAL A 29 0.79 1.16 14.72
N ARG A 30 1.11 1.37 16.00
CA ARG A 30 0.70 0.44 17.08
C ARG A 30 -0.81 0.31 17.19
N SER A 31 -1.55 1.40 17.00
CA SER A 31 -3.02 1.37 17.04
C SER A 31 -3.59 0.55 15.88
N LEU A 32 -3.09 0.76 14.66
CA LEU A 32 -3.50 0.03 13.45
C LEU A 32 -3.32 -1.48 13.62
N PHE A 33 -2.14 -1.92 14.06
CA PHE A 33 -1.88 -3.35 14.23
C PHE A 33 -2.61 -3.95 15.44
N ARG A 34 -2.92 -3.15 16.47
CA ARG A 34 -3.79 -3.59 17.56
C ARG A 34 -5.22 -3.82 17.07
N GLU A 35 -5.75 -2.89 16.29
CA GLU A 35 -7.08 -2.99 15.70
C GLU A 35 -7.16 -4.17 14.73
N ALA A 36 -6.15 -4.35 13.87
CA ALA A 36 -6.08 -5.48 12.95
C ALA A 36 -6.13 -6.82 13.69
N ARG A 37 -5.37 -6.98 14.79
CA ARG A 37 -5.43 -8.19 15.62
C ARG A 37 -6.79 -8.40 16.28
N ALA A 38 -7.47 -7.32 16.68
CA ALA A 38 -8.80 -7.40 17.29
C ALA A 38 -9.90 -7.77 16.27
N CYS A 39 -9.70 -7.42 15.00
CA CYS A 39 -10.64 -7.67 13.91
C CYS A 39 -10.29 -8.89 13.04
N ALA A 40 -9.29 -9.68 13.44
CA ALA A 40 -8.86 -10.86 12.69
C ALA A 40 -10.00 -11.88 12.51
N PRO A 41 -10.16 -12.51 11.33
CA PRO A 41 -9.33 -12.37 10.13
C PRO A 41 -9.60 -11.06 9.38
N CYS A 42 -8.57 -10.31 9.00
CA CYS A 42 -8.74 -9.03 8.29
C CYS A 42 -7.62 -8.73 7.30
N ILE A 43 -7.84 -7.71 6.47
CA ILE A 43 -6.83 -7.15 5.57
C ILE A 43 -6.49 -5.73 6.02
N VAL A 44 -5.20 -5.45 6.19
CA VAL A 44 -4.66 -4.11 6.37
C VAL A 44 -4.09 -3.64 5.04
N TYR A 45 -4.48 -2.46 4.57
CA TYR A 45 -3.98 -1.85 3.35
C TYR A 45 -3.31 -0.51 3.66
N ILE A 46 -2.04 -0.40 3.30
CA ILE A 46 -1.24 0.82 3.44
C ILE A 46 -0.93 1.38 2.05
N ASP A 47 -1.58 2.48 1.69
CA ASP A 47 -1.25 3.18 0.45
C ASP A 47 -0.03 4.07 0.61
N GLU A 48 0.67 4.39 -0.48
CA GLU A 48 1.84 5.28 -0.46
C GLU A 48 2.85 4.94 0.66
N ILE A 49 3.20 3.66 0.82
CA ILE A 49 4.10 3.22 1.90
C ILE A 49 5.48 3.89 1.82
N ASP A 50 5.86 4.39 0.64
CA ASP A 50 7.08 5.19 0.47
C ASP A 50 7.04 6.54 1.20
N ALA A 51 5.90 7.01 1.71
CA ALA A 51 5.84 8.17 2.60
C ALA A 51 6.61 7.93 3.91
N VAL A 52 6.60 6.70 4.43
CA VAL A 52 7.21 6.31 5.72
C VAL A 52 8.30 5.25 5.57
N GLY A 53 8.39 4.62 4.40
CA GLY A 53 9.28 3.51 4.11
C GLY A 53 10.57 3.89 3.43
N LYS A 54 10.97 5.16 3.37
CA LYS A 54 12.16 5.58 2.60
C LYS A 54 13.45 5.05 3.23
N ARG A 55 14.41 4.66 2.38
CA ARG A 55 15.79 4.38 2.80
C ARG A 55 16.39 5.60 3.48
N ARG A 56 17.14 5.35 4.54
CA ARG A 56 17.94 6.37 5.23
C ARG A 56 18.84 7.08 4.23
N SER A 57 18.72 8.41 4.16
CA SER A 57 19.68 9.23 3.42
C SER A 57 20.98 9.28 4.22
N THR A 58 22.10 8.85 3.62
CA THR A 58 23.46 8.89 4.18
C THR A 58 24.03 10.30 4.34
N ASN A 59 23.18 11.33 4.41
CA ASN A 59 23.63 12.69 4.60
C ASN A 59 24.16 12.87 6.03
N MET A 60 25.49 12.92 6.11
CA MET A 60 26.33 13.14 7.27
C MET A 60 26.19 14.56 7.85
N SER A 61 24.96 15.03 8.07
CA SER A 61 24.68 16.23 8.88
C SER A 61 23.84 15.77 10.06
N GLY A 62 24.54 15.44 11.14
CA GLY A 62 23.97 14.88 12.36
C GLY A 62 22.87 15.75 12.97
N PHE A 63 22.07 15.11 13.82
CA PHE A 63 20.93 15.65 14.60
C PHE A 63 19.52 15.57 14.00
N SER A 64 19.17 14.51 13.28
CA SER A 64 17.75 14.16 13.13
C SER A 64 17.58 12.66 12.96
N ASN A 65 17.30 11.94 14.06
CA ASN A 65 16.45 10.75 13.94
C ASN A 65 15.09 11.31 13.49
N THR A 66 14.83 11.25 12.19
CA THR A 66 13.58 11.79 11.65
C THR A 66 12.42 10.99 12.23
N GLU A 67 11.29 11.66 12.45
CA GLU A 67 10.08 10.99 12.91
C GLU A 67 9.70 9.82 11.99
N GLU A 68 9.94 9.98 10.69
CA GLU A 68 9.78 8.95 9.66
C GLU A 68 10.56 7.67 10.00
N GLU A 69 11.81 7.77 10.48
CA GLU A 69 12.61 6.61 10.88
C GLU A 69 12.03 5.91 12.10
N GLN A 70 11.52 6.66 13.08
CA GLN A 70 10.91 6.07 14.26
C GLN A 70 9.62 5.33 13.89
N THR A 71 8.80 5.92 13.02
CA THR A 71 7.58 5.30 12.47
C THR A 71 7.91 4.06 11.65
N LEU A 72 8.92 4.12 10.78
CA LEU A 72 9.40 2.96 10.01
C LEU A 72 9.83 1.82 10.93
N ASN A 73 10.68 2.10 11.92
CA ASN A 73 11.13 1.08 12.86
C ASN A 73 9.95 0.45 13.62
N GLN A 74 8.96 1.24 14.01
CA GLN A 74 7.76 0.72 14.67
C GLN A 74 6.93 -0.17 13.73
N LEU A 75 6.82 0.19 12.44
CA LEU A 75 6.17 -0.63 11.43
C LEU A 75 6.88 -1.99 11.29
N LEU A 76 8.22 -1.98 11.21
CA LEU A 76 9.01 -3.21 11.16
C LEU A 76 8.80 -4.10 12.39
N VAL A 77 8.76 -3.51 13.59
CA VAL A 77 8.51 -4.25 14.84
C VAL A 77 7.11 -4.88 14.86
N GLU A 78 6.08 -4.16 14.42
CA GLU A 78 4.73 -4.72 14.35
C GLU A 78 4.63 -5.84 13.31
N MET A 79 5.31 -5.70 12.16
CA MET A 79 5.36 -6.73 11.13
C MET A 79 6.09 -7.99 11.59
N ASP A 80 7.26 -7.85 12.23
CA ASP A 80 7.99 -8.98 12.81
C ASP A 80 7.22 -9.65 13.96
N GLY A 81 6.41 -8.85 14.67
CA GLY A 81 5.58 -9.31 15.78
C GLY A 81 4.27 -9.96 15.36
N MET A 82 3.90 -9.95 14.08
CA MET A 82 2.73 -10.69 13.59
C MET A 82 3.10 -12.15 13.35
N GLY A 83 2.46 -13.04 14.11
CA GLY A 83 2.58 -14.47 13.89
C GLY A 83 1.77 -14.93 12.68
N THR A 84 2.13 -16.09 12.12
CA THR A 84 1.33 -16.75 11.06
C THR A 84 -0.09 -17.12 11.52
N THR A 85 -0.36 -17.08 12.82
CA THR A 85 -1.64 -17.39 13.46
C THR A 85 -2.58 -16.19 13.59
N ASP A 86 -2.12 -14.97 13.30
CA ASP A 86 -2.90 -13.76 13.56
C ASP A 86 -3.97 -13.52 12.49
N HIS A 87 -3.98 -14.30 11.39
CA HIS A 87 -4.95 -14.18 10.28
C HIS A 87 -5.11 -12.74 9.72
N VAL A 88 -4.07 -11.93 9.86
CA VAL A 88 -3.99 -10.58 9.28
C VAL A 88 -3.15 -10.65 8.02
N ILE A 89 -3.68 -10.15 6.91
CA ILE A 89 -2.94 -9.98 5.66
C ILE A 89 -2.63 -8.48 5.51
N VAL A 90 -1.36 -8.15 5.34
CA VAL A 90 -0.94 -6.78 5.02
C VAL A 90 -0.71 -6.63 3.52
N LEU A 91 -1.35 -5.64 2.93
CA LEU A 91 -1.17 -5.18 1.57
C LEU A 91 -0.58 -3.77 1.63
N ALA A 92 0.39 -3.48 0.76
CA ALA A 92 0.96 -2.15 0.64
C ALA A 92 1.17 -1.77 -0.82
N SER A 93 0.96 -0.50 -1.16
CA SER A 93 1.21 0.06 -2.49
C SER A 93 2.21 1.20 -2.43
N THR A 94 2.99 1.33 -3.50
CA THR A 94 3.91 2.45 -3.68
C THR A 94 4.14 2.69 -5.17
N ASN A 95 4.34 3.96 -5.52
CA ASN A 95 4.78 4.36 -6.86
C ASN A 95 6.31 4.39 -7.00
N ARG A 96 7.05 4.22 -5.89
CA ARG A 96 8.51 4.41 -5.82
C ARG A 96 9.20 3.28 -5.06
N ALA A 97 9.17 2.07 -5.63
CA ALA A 97 9.82 0.91 -5.03
C ALA A 97 11.36 1.06 -4.92
N ASP A 98 11.97 1.93 -5.73
CA ASP A 98 13.41 2.19 -5.79
C ASP A 98 13.96 2.84 -4.50
N ILE A 99 13.15 3.68 -3.85
CA ILE A 99 13.54 4.40 -2.62
C ILE A 99 13.14 3.68 -1.34
N LEU A 100 12.40 2.56 -1.44
CA LEU A 100 11.88 1.85 -0.28
C LEU A 100 12.99 1.12 0.48
N ASP A 101 12.93 1.15 1.82
CA ASP A 101 13.89 0.49 2.69
C ASP A 101 13.84 -1.03 2.47
N ASN A 102 15.02 -1.60 2.20
CA ASN A 102 15.17 -3.04 1.97
C ASN A 102 14.72 -3.89 3.16
N ALA A 103 14.66 -3.30 4.36
CA ALA A 103 14.11 -3.95 5.54
C ALA A 103 12.63 -4.32 5.35
N LEU A 104 11.80 -3.49 4.70
CA LEU A 104 10.39 -3.80 4.47
C LEU A 104 10.19 -5.00 3.53
N MET A 105 11.13 -5.18 2.59
CA MET A 105 11.08 -6.18 1.51
C MET A 105 11.68 -7.54 1.91
N ARG A 106 12.02 -7.73 3.18
CA ARG A 106 12.59 -9.00 3.68
C ARG A 106 11.50 -10.04 3.91
N PRO A 107 11.82 -11.34 3.76
CA PRO A 107 10.92 -12.43 4.14
C PRO A 107 10.42 -12.29 5.60
N GLY A 108 9.14 -12.59 5.83
CA GLY A 108 8.40 -12.34 7.06
C GLY A 108 7.72 -10.96 7.13
N ARG A 109 7.82 -10.12 6.09
CA ARG A 109 7.25 -8.76 6.04
C ARG A 109 6.44 -8.59 4.74
N LEU A 110 6.89 -7.76 3.81
CA LEU A 110 6.34 -7.70 2.45
C LEU A 110 7.00 -8.80 1.62
N ASP A 111 6.46 -10.01 1.70
CA ASP A 111 7.11 -11.19 1.09
C ASP A 111 6.78 -11.35 -0.40
N ARG A 112 5.60 -10.88 -0.79
CA ARG A 112 5.08 -10.99 -2.15
C ARG A 112 5.09 -9.63 -2.80
N HIS A 113 5.90 -9.51 -3.84
CA HIS A 113 5.99 -8.30 -4.66
C HIS A 113 5.26 -8.54 -5.97
N ILE A 114 4.26 -7.70 -6.23
CA ILE A 114 3.50 -7.70 -7.47
C ILE A 114 3.80 -6.38 -8.16
N PHE A 115 4.44 -6.44 -9.32
CA PHE A 115 4.71 -5.27 -10.14
C PHE A 115 3.53 -5.03 -11.08
N ILE A 116 3.07 -3.77 -11.14
CA ILE A 116 1.97 -3.35 -12.00
C ILE A 116 2.56 -2.42 -13.06
N ASP A 117 2.66 -2.93 -14.27
CA ASP A 117 3.14 -2.19 -15.43
C ASP A 117 2.06 -1.33 -16.07
N LEU A 118 2.49 -0.45 -16.99
CA LEU A 118 1.56 0.25 -17.86
C LEU A 118 0.76 -0.75 -18.71
N PRO A 119 -0.55 -0.55 -18.87
CA PRO A 119 -1.38 -1.47 -19.63
C PRO A 119 -0.96 -1.51 -21.10
N THR A 120 -0.93 -2.71 -21.67
CA THR A 120 -0.79 -2.99 -23.09
C THR A 120 -1.97 -2.41 -23.89
N LEU A 121 -1.85 -2.36 -25.23
CA LEU A 121 -2.93 -1.91 -26.10
C LEU A 121 -4.23 -2.69 -25.85
N GLN A 122 -4.12 -4.01 -25.67
CA GLN A 122 -5.28 -4.85 -25.39
C GLN A 122 -5.89 -4.54 -24.03
N GLU A 123 -5.08 -4.44 -22.97
CA GLU A 123 -5.58 -4.12 -21.63
C GLU A 123 -6.19 -2.72 -21.57
N ARG A 124 -5.62 -1.73 -22.27
CA ARG A 124 -6.22 -0.39 -22.41
C ARG A 124 -7.60 -0.46 -23.04
N ARG A 125 -7.75 -1.24 -24.11
CA ARG A 125 -9.06 -1.47 -24.74
C ARG A 125 -10.05 -2.08 -23.76
N GLU A 126 -9.65 -3.11 -23.03
CA GLU A 126 -10.49 -3.76 -22.02
C GLU A 126 -10.91 -2.80 -20.90
N ILE A 127 -9.98 -1.97 -20.41
CA ILE A 127 -10.26 -0.91 -19.43
C ILE A 127 -11.33 0.05 -19.99
N PHE A 128 -11.15 0.57 -21.21
CA PHE A 128 -12.14 1.45 -21.82
C PHE A 128 -13.49 0.75 -22.01
N GLU A 129 -13.52 -0.49 -22.48
CA GLU A 129 -14.76 -1.24 -22.63
C GLU A 129 -15.52 -1.38 -21.30
N GLN A 130 -14.82 -1.60 -20.19
CA GLN A 130 -15.45 -1.63 -18.87
C GLN A 130 -16.05 -0.28 -18.48
N HIS A 131 -15.31 0.82 -18.64
CA HIS A 131 -15.80 2.15 -18.28
C HIS A 131 -16.93 2.66 -19.20
N LEU A 132 -16.96 2.20 -20.45
CA LEU A 132 -18.00 2.55 -21.43
C LEU A 132 -19.35 1.88 -21.17
N LYS A 133 -19.42 0.77 -20.40
CA LYS A 133 -20.67 0.04 -20.11
C LYS A 133 -21.74 0.90 -19.42
N GLY A 134 -21.32 1.89 -18.64
CA GLY A 134 -22.24 2.79 -17.92
C GLY A 134 -22.82 3.92 -18.77
N LEU A 135 -22.39 4.07 -20.03
CA LEU A 135 -22.73 5.21 -20.87
C LEU A 135 -23.74 4.83 -21.96
N LYS A 136 -24.62 5.78 -22.30
CA LYS A 136 -25.48 5.68 -23.49
C LYS A 136 -24.66 6.13 -24.70
N LEU A 137 -24.31 5.18 -25.55
CA LEU A 137 -23.46 5.40 -26.71
C LEU A 137 -24.26 5.27 -28.01
N SER A 138 -23.88 6.01 -29.05
CA SER A 138 -24.49 5.90 -30.38
C SER A 138 -23.96 4.71 -31.19
N GLN A 139 -22.81 4.16 -30.80
CA GLN A 139 -22.20 2.94 -31.34
C GLN A 139 -21.84 1.99 -30.19
N PRO A 140 -21.57 0.69 -30.47
CA PRO A 140 -21.11 -0.25 -29.44
C PRO A 140 -19.83 0.25 -28.75
N GLY A 141 -19.66 -0.05 -27.45
CA GLY A 141 -18.47 0.36 -26.70
C GLY A 141 -17.14 -0.06 -27.35
N SER A 142 -17.13 -1.22 -28.02
CA SER A 142 -15.99 -1.74 -28.79
C SER A 142 -15.54 -0.83 -29.94
N PHE A 143 -16.45 -0.05 -30.52
CA PHE A 143 -16.12 0.91 -31.58
C PHE A 143 -15.26 2.06 -31.05
N TYR A 144 -15.56 2.53 -29.84
CA TYR A 144 -14.82 3.63 -29.21
C TYR A 144 -13.55 3.14 -28.51
N SER A 145 -13.63 2.01 -27.80
CA SER A 145 -12.51 1.49 -27.01
C SER A 145 -11.26 1.23 -27.85
N GLN A 146 -11.43 0.76 -29.10
CA GLN A 146 -10.31 0.54 -30.02
C GLN A 146 -9.58 1.85 -30.35
N ARG A 147 -10.32 2.93 -30.62
CA ARG A 147 -9.76 4.25 -30.94
C ARG A 147 -9.20 4.99 -29.72
N LEU A 148 -9.74 4.70 -28.54
CA LEU A 148 -9.29 5.29 -27.28
C LEU A 148 -8.03 4.61 -26.73
N ALA A 149 -7.81 3.35 -27.08
CA ALA A 149 -6.65 2.57 -26.62
C ALA A 149 -5.36 2.88 -27.40
N GLU A 150 -5.48 3.39 -28.62
CA GLU A 150 -4.38 3.84 -29.50
C GLU A 150 -3.76 5.16 -29.01
#